data_AF-A0A1G7Q9B1-F1
#
_entry.id   AF-A0A1G7Q9B1-F1
#
_cell.length_a   1.000
_cell.length_b   1.000
_cell.length_c   1.000
_cell.angle_alpha   90.00
_cell.angle_beta   90.00
_cell.angle_gamma   90.00
#
_symmetry.space_group_name_H-M   'P 1'
#
loop_
_entity.id
_entity.type
_entity.pdbx_description
1 polymer ?
#
loop_
_entity_poly.entity_id
_entity_poly.type
_entity_poly.pdbx_seq_one_letter_code
_entity_poly.pdbx_strand_id
1 'polypeptide(L)'
;MIDVVAALAENIHQRESHVSILATSRESLLVQGEQIFELVPLQAPPQGAGLSVSEALSYPAVRLFMERATAAGHRADLTDDDADVLAEICGKLDGIALAIELAAVRVFMHHTGASSPVLAWITW
;
A
#
# COMPACT_ATOMS: atom_id res chain seq x y z
N MET A 1 9.38 13.65 -22.03
CA MET A 1 10.00 12.30 -21.93
C MET A 1 8.96 11.21 -22.22
N ILE A 2 7.74 11.35 -21.71
CA ILE A 2 6.62 10.46 -22.03
C ILE A 2 6.34 10.38 -23.54
N ASP A 3 6.47 11.49 -24.27
CA ASP A 3 6.24 11.55 -25.73
C ASP A 3 7.17 10.63 -26.53
N VAL A 4 8.43 10.47 -26.08
CA VAL A 4 9.40 9.60 -26.75
C VAL A 4 9.02 8.13 -26.55
N VAL A 5 8.55 7.79 -25.35
CA VAL A 5 8.08 6.43 -25.03
C VAL A 5 6.78 6.13 -25.76
N ALA A 6 5.87 7.09 -25.84
CA ALA A 6 4.62 7.00 -26.61
C ALA A 6 4.91 6.72 -28.09
N ALA A 7 5.79 7.52 -28.71
CA ALA A 7 6.19 7.31 -30.10
C ALA A 7 6.84 5.93 -30.33
N LEU A 8 7.65 5.45 -29.39
CA LEU A 8 8.23 4.11 -29.47
C LEU A 8 7.16 3.02 -29.37
N ALA A 9 6.22 3.14 -28.43
CA ALA A 9 5.14 2.18 -28.23
C ALA A 9 4.24 2.08 -29.47
N GLU A 10 3.90 3.21 -30.09
CA GLU A 10 3.15 3.24 -31.35
C GLU A 10 3.92 2.56 -32.49
N ASN A 11 5.22 2.84 -32.63
CA ASN A 11 6.04 2.22 -33.66
C ASN A 11 6.14 0.69 -33.50
N ILE A 12 6.25 0.19 -32.26
CA ILE A 12 6.28 -1.24 -31.98
C ILE A 12 4.93 -1.86 -32.34
N HIS A 13 3.83 -1.26 -31.86
CA HIS A 13 2.48 -1.80 -32.08
C HIS A 13 2.08 -1.78 -33.57
N GLN A 14 2.47 -0.75 -34.33
CA GLN A 14 2.22 -0.67 -35.78
C GLN A 14 2.98 -1.71 -36.59
N ARG A 15 4.18 -2.10 -36.15
CA ARG A 15 4.99 -3.11 -36.84
C ARG A 15 4.57 -4.54 -36.49
N GLU A 16 4.18 -4.77 -35.23
CA GLU A 16 3.87 -6.09 -34.70
C GLU A 16 2.59 -6.04 -33.86
N SER A 17 1.42 -6.14 -34.51
CA SER A 17 0.10 -6.02 -33.86
C SER A 17 -0.22 -7.14 -32.86
N HIS A 18 0.61 -8.18 -32.79
CA HIS A 18 0.47 -9.30 -31.85
C HIS A 18 1.15 -9.05 -30.49
N VAL A 19 1.90 -7.95 -30.34
CA VAL A 19 2.60 -7.61 -29.09
C VAL A 19 1.70 -6.81 -28.16
N SER A 20 1.66 -7.18 -26.89
CA SER A 20 1.05 -6.40 -25.82
C SER A 20 2.11 -5.61 -25.06
N ILE A 21 1.84 -4.33 -24.81
CA ILE A 21 2.74 -3.42 -24.08
C ILE A 21 2.10 -3.09 -22.73
N LEU A 22 2.82 -3.36 -21.64
CA LEU A 22 2.47 -2.89 -20.29
C LEU A 22 3.42 -1.76 -19.91
N ALA A 23 2.88 -0.55 -19.79
CA ALA A 23 3.61 0.63 -19.35
C ALA A 23 3.10 1.09 -17.98
N THR A 24 4.00 1.38 -17.06
CA THR A 24 3.69 1.99 -15.76
C THR A 24 4.21 3.42 -15.73
N SER A 25 3.33 4.39 -15.53
CA SER A 25 3.65 5.82 -15.54
C SER A 25 2.71 6.58 -14.59
N ARG A 26 3.08 7.81 -14.22
CA ARG A 26 2.19 8.75 -13.51
C ARG A 26 1.35 9.60 -14.47
N GLU A 27 1.61 9.47 -15.77
CA GLU A 27 0.96 10.20 -16.85
C GLU A 27 0.60 9.20 -17.95
N SER A 28 -0.56 9.39 -18.60
CA SER A 28 -0.97 8.59 -19.77
C SER A 28 0.01 8.79 -20.94
N LEU A 29 0.21 7.73 -21.73
CA LEU A 29 1.05 7.80 -22.93
C LEU A 29 0.35 8.51 -24.09
N LEU A 30 -0.98 8.66 -24.02
CA LEU A 30 -1.83 9.33 -25.02
C LEU A 30 -1.72 8.71 -26.42
N VAL A 31 -1.53 7.39 -26.49
CA VAL A 31 -1.41 6.63 -27.74
C VAL A 31 -2.72 6.01 -28.15
N GLN A 32 -2.88 5.76 -29.46
CA GLN A 32 -4.08 5.07 -29.97
C GLN A 32 -4.21 3.66 -29.38
N GLY A 33 -5.41 3.32 -28.89
CA GLY A 33 -5.69 2.01 -28.29
C GLY A 33 -5.19 1.84 -26.84
N GLU A 34 -4.66 2.89 -26.20
CA GLU A 34 -4.25 2.84 -24.79
C GLU A 34 -5.43 2.44 -23.89
N GLN A 35 -5.18 1.52 -22.95
CA GLN A 35 -6.11 1.16 -21.88
C GLN A 35 -5.47 1.54 -20.55
N ILE A 36 -6.07 2.50 -19.85
CA ILE A 36 -5.55 3.01 -18.58
C ILE A 36 -6.13 2.17 -17.44
N PHE A 37 -5.25 1.57 -16.64
CA PHE A 37 -5.61 0.94 -15.39
C PHE A 37 -5.16 1.82 -14.23
N GLU A 38 -6.12 2.51 -13.60
CA GLU A 38 -5.85 3.36 -12.45
C GLU A 38 -5.58 2.50 -11.20
N LEU A 39 -4.43 2.73 -10.56
CA LEU A 39 -4.10 2.08 -9.30
C LEU A 39 -4.76 2.81 -8.14
N VAL A 40 -5.81 2.21 -7.59
CA VAL A 40 -6.48 2.73 -6.39
C VAL A 40 -5.66 2.42 -5.13
N PRO A 41 -5.74 3.27 -4.09
CA PRO A 41 -5.11 2.98 -2.80
C PRO A 41 -5.61 1.67 -2.18
N LEU A 42 -4.79 1.07 -1.32
CA LEU A 42 -5.15 -0.15 -0.60
C LEU A 42 -6.28 0.16 0.38
N GLN A 43 -7.34 -0.65 0.35
CA GLN A 43 -8.45 -0.49 1.28
C GLN A 43 -7.98 -0.75 2.71
N ALA A 44 -8.32 0.19 3.60
CA ALA A 44 -8.12 0.10 5.03
C ALA A 44 -9.46 -0.15 5.75
N PRO A 45 -9.44 -0.81 6.91
CA PRO A 45 -10.65 -0.98 7.71
C PRO A 45 -11.18 0.38 8.21
N PRO A 46 -12.51 0.54 8.30
CA PRO A 46 -13.10 1.73 8.91
C PRO A 46 -12.72 1.84 10.40
N GLN A 47 -12.42 3.05 10.86
CA GLN A 47 -12.06 3.33 12.25
C GLN A 47 -13.24 3.10 13.19
N GLY A 48 -12.98 2.48 14.35
CA GLY A 48 -14.00 2.23 15.38
C GLY A 48 -15.06 1.21 14.99
N ALA A 49 -14.79 0.38 14.00
CA ALA A 49 -15.71 -0.67 13.56
C ALA A 49 -15.77 -1.88 14.50
N GLY A 50 -14.86 -1.98 15.48
CA GLY A 50 -14.84 -3.08 16.44
C GLY A 50 -14.61 -4.43 15.77
N LEU A 51 -13.68 -4.46 14.81
CA LEU A 51 -13.36 -5.65 14.03
C LEU A 51 -12.49 -6.60 14.84
N SER A 52 -12.67 -7.90 14.66
CA SER A 52 -11.67 -8.89 15.08
C SER A 52 -10.38 -8.76 14.25
N VAL A 53 -9.27 -9.31 14.74
CA VAL A 53 -8.00 -9.39 13.98
C VAL A 53 -8.21 -10.06 12.63
N SER A 54 -8.98 -11.15 12.59
CA SER A 54 -9.22 -11.89 11.36
C SER A 54 -9.95 -11.05 10.32
N GLU A 55 -10.89 -10.21 10.75
CA GLU A 55 -11.61 -9.28 9.86
C GLU A 55 -10.70 -8.14 9.41
N ALA A 56 -9.89 -7.57 10.30
CA ALA A 56 -8.91 -6.55 9.95
C ALA A 56 -7.89 -7.07 8.92
N LEU A 57 -7.42 -8.31 9.07
CA LEU A 57 -6.51 -8.98 8.12
C LEU A 57 -7.15 -9.29 6.77
N SER A 58 -8.46 -9.12 6.58
CA SER A 58 -9.07 -9.20 5.25
C SER A 58 -8.77 -7.95 4.39
N TYR A 59 -8.39 -6.84 5.02
CA TYR A 59 -8.09 -5.58 4.34
C TYR A 59 -6.66 -5.56 3.78
N PRO A 60 -6.46 -5.21 2.50
CA PRO A 60 -5.14 -5.18 1.87
C PRO A 60 -4.11 -4.28 2.57
N ALA A 61 -4.54 -3.14 3.13
CA ALA A 61 -3.64 -2.24 3.84
C ALA A 61 -3.05 -2.88 5.11
N VAL A 62 -3.89 -3.57 5.90
CA VAL A 62 -3.49 -4.27 7.13
C VAL A 62 -2.61 -5.46 6.80
N ARG A 63 -2.95 -6.23 5.75
CA ARG A 63 -2.12 -7.33 5.27
C ARG A 63 -0.73 -6.87 4.89
N LEU A 64 -0.63 -5.82 4.06
CA LEU A 64 0.66 -5.26 3.67
C LEU A 64 1.45 -4.77 4.89
N PHE A 65 0.80 -4.08 5.83
CA PHE A 65 1.43 -3.64 7.06
C PHE A 65 2.05 -4.82 7.82
N MET A 66 1.29 -5.89 8.02
CA MET A 66 1.76 -7.07 8.75
C MET A 66 2.84 -7.85 7.99
N GLU A 67 2.73 -7.98 6.67
CA GLU A 67 3.77 -8.57 5.83
C GLU A 67 5.10 -7.81 5.99
N ARG A 68 5.06 -6.47 5.99
CA ARG A 68 6.24 -5.62 6.13
C ARG A 68 6.79 -5.58 7.55
N ALA A 69 5.93 -5.50 8.56
CA ALA A 69 6.34 -5.58 9.97
C ALA A 69 7.01 -6.94 10.27
N THR A 70 6.44 -8.03 9.75
CA THR A 70 6.99 -9.38 9.89
C THR A 70 8.34 -9.51 9.19
N ALA A 71 8.47 -8.95 7.97
CA ALA A 71 9.76 -8.90 7.27
C ALA A 71 10.81 -8.08 8.03
N ALA A 72 10.39 -7.06 8.77
CA ALA A 72 11.26 -6.23 9.61
C ALA A 72 11.64 -6.88 10.96
N GLY A 73 11.04 -8.01 11.33
CA GLY A 73 11.37 -8.75 12.56
C GLY A 73 10.27 -8.79 13.61
N HIS A 74 9.09 -8.24 13.34
CA HIS A 74 7.92 -8.43 14.21
C HIS A 74 7.51 -9.92 14.21
N ARG A 75 7.26 -10.47 15.40
CA ARG A 75 6.97 -11.89 15.64
C ARG A 75 5.89 -12.12 16.68
N ALA A 76 5.24 -11.05 17.17
CA ALA A 76 4.17 -11.18 18.14
C ALA A 76 2.87 -11.56 17.42
N ASP A 77 2.05 -12.36 18.08
CA ASP A 77 0.68 -12.63 17.64
C ASP A 77 -0.18 -11.38 17.86
N LEU A 78 -1.06 -11.08 16.91
CA LEU A 78 -2.03 -10.00 17.03
C LEU A 78 -3.19 -10.41 17.93
N THR A 79 -3.67 -9.45 18.69
CA THR A 79 -4.88 -9.52 19.54
C THR A 79 -5.98 -8.65 18.96
N ASP A 80 -7.24 -8.90 19.33
CA ASP A 80 -8.36 -8.08 18.84
C ASP A 80 -8.21 -6.60 19.22
N ASP A 81 -7.49 -6.27 20.30
CA ASP A 81 -7.15 -4.90 20.67
C ASP A 81 -6.21 -4.22 19.64
N ASP A 82 -5.38 -5.00 18.92
CA ASP A 82 -4.50 -4.48 17.87
C ASP A 82 -5.27 -4.15 16.58
N ALA A 83 -6.46 -4.72 16.37
CA ALA A 83 -7.24 -4.52 15.16
C ALA A 83 -7.67 -3.06 14.99
N ASP A 84 -8.12 -2.42 16.07
CA ASP A 84 -8.50 -1.00 16.07
C ASP A 84 -7.27 -0.09 15.85
N VAL A 85 -6.13 -0.43 16.44
CA VAL A 85 -4.87 0.31 16.24
C VAL A 85 -4.40 0.22 14.78
N LEU A 86 -4.47 -0.98 14.19
CA LEU A 86 -4.13 -1.20 12.78
C LEU A 86 -5.09 -0.46 11.84
N ALA A 87 -6.40 -0.46 12.13
CA ALA A 87 -7.38 0.30 11.38
C ALA A 87 -7.07 1.82 11.42
N GLU A 88 -6.71 2.34 12.59
CA GLU A 88 -6.34 3.75 12.75
C GLU A 88 -5.07 4.11 11.97
N ILE A 89 -4.00 3.31 12.11
CA ILE A 89 -2.73 3.53 11.42
C ILE A 89 -2.93 3.44 9.91
N CYS A 90 -3.51 2.34 9.40
CA CYS A 90 -3.73 2.15 7.97
C CYS A 90 -4.67 3.21 7.38
N GLY A 91 -5.66 3.67 8.15
CA GLY A 91 -6.54 4.77 7.76
C GLY A 91 -5.80 6.09 7.56
N LYS A 92 -4.82 6.42 8.42
CA LYS A 92 -4.01 7.65 8.30
C LYS A 92 -2.99 7.63 7.18
N LEU A 93 -2.68 6.45 6.65
CA LEU A 93 -1.74 6.28 5.56
C LEU A 93 -2.43 6.33 4.19
N ASP A 94 -3.73 6.63 4.17
CA ASP A 94 -4.58 6.79 2.97
C ASP A 94 -4.50 5.61 1.99
N GLY A 95 -4.15 4.41 2.47
CA GLY A 95 -3.93 3.25 1.61
C GLY A 95 -2.70 3.33 0.69
N ILE A 96 -1.82 4.33 0.88
CA ILE A 96 -0.60 4.48 0.10
C ILE A 96 0.36 3.37 0.49
N ALA A 97 0.56 2.40 -0.41
CA ALA A 97 1.37 1.22 -0.14
C ALA A 97 2.74 1.57 0.44
N LEU A 98 3.50 2.47 -0.18
CA LEU A 98 4.82 2.87 0.32
C LEU A 98 4.79 3.49 1.72
N ALA A 99 3.76 4.29 2.03
CA ALA A 99 3.60 4.87 3.37
C ALA A 99 3.35 3.78 4.42
N ILE A 100 2.56 2.76 4.07
CA ILE A 100 2.34 1.54 4.88
C ILE A 100 3.63 0.77 5.12
N GLU A 101 4.45 0.54 4.08
CA GLU A 101 5.72 -0.17 4.24
C GLU A 101 6.67 0.55 5.20
N LEU A 102 6.81 1.87 5.03
CA LEU A 102 7.68 2.68 5.89
C LEU A 102 7.19 2.73 7.34
N ALA A 103 5.87 2.88 7.54
CA ALA A 103 5.27 2.87 8.88
C ALA A 103 5.48 1.52 9.57
N ALA A 104 5.24 0.41 8.88
CA ALA A 104 5.38 -0.94 9.41
C ALA A 104 6.80 -1.24 9.91
N VAL A 105 7.82 -0.82 9.16
CA VAL A 105 9.23 -0.96 9.58
C VAL A 105 9.54 -0.08 10.80
N ARG A 106 8.93 1.10 10.89
CA ARG A 106 9.24 2.07 11.95
C ARG A 106 8.58 1.73 13.30
N VAL A 107 7.38 1.17 13.28
CA VAL A 107 6.70 0.68 14.50
C VAL A 107 7.53 -0.42 15.16
N PHE A 108 8.17 -1.30 14.38
CA PHE A 108 9.10 -2.30 14.92
C PHE A 108 10.31 -1.68 15.63
N MET A 109 10.94 -0.64 15.05
CA MET A 109 12.14 -0.02 15.63
C MET A 109 11.90 0.62 17.01
N HIS A 110 10.67 1.02 17.33
CA HIS A 110 10.34 1.59 18.65
C HIS A 110 9.96 0.55 19.72
N HIS A 111 9.68 -0.70 19.33
CA HIS A 111 9.37 -1.78 20.27
C HIS A 111 10.62 -2.43 20.90
N THR A 112 11.83 -2.24 20.34
CA THR A 112 13.06 -2.90 20.85
C THR A 112 13.68 -2.28 22.10
N GLY A 113 12.94 -1.47 22.88
CA GLY A 113 13.38 -1.06 24.21
C GLY A 113 12.81 0.27 24.70
N ALA A 114 11.54 0.28 25.12
CA ALA A 114 11.00 1.11 26.21
C ALA A 114 9.47 0.99 26.21
N SER A 115 8.89 0.71 27.37
CA SER A 115 7.47 0.89 27.63
C SER A 115 7.08 2.36 27.42
N SER A 116 6.42 2.67 26.30
CA SER A 116 5.63 3.90 26.16
C SER A 116 4.52 3.69 25.11
N PRO A 117 3.30 4.20 25.32
CA PRO A 117 2.15 3.80 24.53
C PRO A 117 2.16 4.47 23.15
N VAL A 118 1.82 3.66 22.14
CA VAL A 118 1.66 4.00 20.71
C VAL A 118 0.75 5.22 20.47
N LEU A 119 -0.07 5.59 21.46
CA LEU A 119 -1.03 6.69 21.40
C LEU A 119 -0.44 8.11 21.43
N ALA A 120 0.86 8.29 21.70
CA ALA A 120 1.45 9.64 21.83
C ALA A 120 1.70 10.38 20.49
N TRP A 121 1.59 9.70 19.34
CA TRP A 121 2.10 10.22 18.06
C TRP A 121 0.99 10.61 17.07
N ILE A 122 -0.26 10.56 17.49
CA ILE A 122 -1.44 10.73 16.63
C ILE A 122 -1.99 12.16 16.63
N THR A 123 -1.53 13.02 17.53
CA THR A 123 -1.91 14.44 17.56
C THR A 123 -0.77 15.32 17.07
N TRP A 124 -0.57 15.38 15.75
CA TRP A 124 -0.10 16.58 15.03
C TRP A 124 -0.63 16.54 13.60
#